data_AF-A0A6V7KL21-F1
#
_entry.id   AF-A0A6V7KL21-F1
#
_cell.length_a   1.000
_cell.length_b   1.000
_cell.length_c   1.000
_cell.angle_alpha   90.00
_cell.angle_beta   90.00
_cell.angle_gamma   90.00
#
_symmetry.space_group_name_H-M   'P 1'
#
loop_
_entity.id
_entity.type
_entity.pdbx_description
1 polymer ?
#
loop_
_entity_poly.entity_id
_entity_poly.type
_entity_poly.pdbx_seq_one_letter_code
_entity_poly.pdbx_strand_id
1 'polypeptide(L)'
;FVRFANIEEDTPSYHTRYDFFVSKYSAMCHANHDDLGVRKQIRLAGIQGLQGVVRKTLSDDLVENIWESVHMDKIVPSLLYNMQNS
;
A
#
# COMPACT_ATOMS: atom_id res chain seq x y z
N PHE A 1 -20.09 -6.11 -27.07
CA PHE A 1 -20.41 -5.47 -25.78
C PHE A 1 -20.84 -6.48 -24.71
N VAL A 2 -21.86 -7.32 -24.94
CA VAL A 2 -22.30 -8.34 -23.95
C VAL A 2 -21.21 -9.38 -23.61
N ARG A 3 -20.32 -9.72 -24.55
CA ARG A 3 -19.20 -10.67 -24.32
C ARG A 3 -18.01 -10.14 -23.52
N PHE A 4 -17.92 -8.82 -23.30
CA PHE A 4 -16.84 -8.21 -22.49
C PHE A 4 -17.26 -7.96 -21.04
N ALA A 5 -18.56 -8.06 -20.73
CA ALA A 5 -19.08 -7.84 -19.38
C ALA A 5 -19.04 -9.10 -18.50
N ASN A 6 -18.62 -10.24 -19.06
CA ASN A 6 -18.61 -11.56 -18.41
C ASN A 6 -17.20 -12.13 -18.24
N ILE A 7 -16.17 -11.29 -18.22
CA ILE A 7 -14.88 -11.73 -17.69
C ILE A 7 -15.10 -11.79 -16.17
N GLU A 8 -15.21 -13.01 -15.63
CA GLU A 8 -15.09 -13.22 -14.19
C GLU A 8 -13.75 -12.60 -13.78
N GLU A 9 -13.83 -11.49 -13.05
CA GLU A 9 -12.69 -10.90 -12.39
C GLU A 9 -12.27 -11.93 -11.34
N ASP A 10 -11.30 -12.79 -11.69
CA ASP A 10 -10.79 -13.91 -10.88
C ASP A 10 -10.24 -13.45 -9.52
N THR A 11 -10.13 -12.12 -9.34
CA THR A 11 -9.84 -11.45 -8.09
C THR A 11 -10.92 -10.39 -7.87
N PRO A 12 -11.71 -10.45 -6.77
CA PRO A 12 -12.74 -9.44 -6.48
C PRO A 12 -12.16 -8.02 -6.58
N SER A 13 -12.87 -7.04 -7.16
CA SER A 13 -12.32 -5.69 -7.38
C SER A 13 -11.82 -4.97 -6.13
N TYR A 14 -12.24 -5.43 -4.95
CA TYR A 14 -11.72 -5.01 -3.66
C TYR A 14 -10.24 -5.33 -3.49
N HIS A 15 -9.75 -6.42 -4.10
CA HIS A 15 -8.36 -6.84 -4.08
C HIS A 15 -7.41 -5.86 -4.76
N THR A 16 -7.89 -5.34 -5.88
CA THR A 16 -7.18 -4.36 -6.69
C THR A 16 -7.06 -3.02 -5.96
N ARG A 17 -7.95 -2.75 -4.99
CA ARG A 17 -8.04 -1.44 -4.33
C ARG A 17 -6.95 -1.25 -3.28
N TYR A 18 -6.68 -2.23 -2.41
CA TYR A 18 -5.58 -2.06 -1.46
C TYR A 18 -4.23 -2.28 -2.10
N ASP A 19 -4.11 -3.14 -3.11
CA ASP A 19 -2.84 -3.27 -3.85
C ASP A 19 -2.37 -1.92 -4.41
N PHE A 20 -3.28 -1.13 -4.99
CA PHE A 20 -2.97 0.22 -5.46
C PHE A 20 -2.44 1.12 -4.33
N PHE A 21 -3.14 1.18 -3.19
CA PHE A 21 -2.76 2.04 -2.07
C PHE A 21 -1.45 1.58 -1.42
N VAL A 22 -1.32 0.28 -1.15
CA VAL A 22 -0.11 -0.32 -0.59
C VAL A 22 1.08 -0.05 -1.50
N SER A 23 0.96 -0.31 -2.81
CA SER A 23 2.02 -0.04 -3.78
C SER A 23 2.41 1.43 -3.83
N LYS A 24 1.42 2.35 -3.86
CA LYS A 24 1.69 3.79 -3.90
C LYS A 24 2.39 4.29 -2.64
N TYR A 25 1.92 3.89 -1.47
CA TYR A 25 2.49 4.34 -0.20
C TYR A 25 3.85 3.71 0.08
N SER A 26 4.06 2.44 -0.28
CA SER A 26 5.38 1.79 -0.25
C SER A 26 6.39 2.52 -1.13
N ALA A 27 6.00 2.92 -2.36
CA ALA A 27 6.89 3.72 -3.21
C ALA A 27 7.28 5.06 -2.57
N MET A 28 6.35 5.72 -1.87
CA MET A 28 6.64 6.95 -1.12
C MET A 28 7.60 6.73 0.05
N CYS A 29 7.51 5.59 0.75
CA CYS A 29 8.45 5.20 1.81
C CYS A 29 9.90 5.09 1.31
N HIS A 30 10.11 4.80 0.02
CA HIS A 30 11.43 4.72 -0.61
C HIS A 30 11.81 5.97 -1.41
N ALA A 31 11.08 7.08 -1.27
CA ALA A 31 11.34 8.29 -2.04
C ALA A 31 12.79 8.77 -1.86
N ASN A 32 13.45 9.09 -2.96
CA ASN A 32 14.82 9.58 -2.98
C ASN A 32 14.93 10.93 -3.68
N HIS A 33 14.25 11.92 -3.11
CA HIS A 33 14.31 13.30 -3.58
C HIS A 33 15.62 13.96 -3.12
N ASP A 34 16.25 14.81 -3.94
CA ASP A 34 17.54 15.44 -3.61
C ASP A 34 17.45 16.27 -2.32
N ASP A 35 16.41 17.10 -2.22
CA ASP A 35 16.10 17.86 -1.00
C ASP A 35 15.70 16.93 0.16
N LEU A 36 16.45 17.02 1.27
CA LEU A 36 16.25 16.24 2.50
C LEU A 36 14.89 16.49 3.16
N GLY A 37 14.42 17.74 3.19
CA GLY A 37 13.13 18.10 3.77
C GLY A 37 11.97 17.49 2.98
N VAL A 38 12.00 17.66 1.66
CA VAL A 38 11.00 17.09 0.74
C VAL A 38 11.02 15.56 0.81
N ARG A 39 12.20 14.93 0.79
CA ARG A 39 12.34 13.49 0.96
C ARG A 39 11.72 12.99 2.27
N LYS A 40 11.99 13.65 3.40
CA LYS A 40 11.39 13.30 4.70
C LYS A 40 9.87 13.44 4.67
N GLN A 41 9.34 14.51 4.07
CA GLN A 41 7.89 14.71 3.96
C GLN A 41 7.21 13.63 3.11
N ILE A 42 7.78 13.27 1.96
CA ILE A 42 7.22 12.20 1.10
C ILE A 42 7.24 10.87 1.84
N ARG A 43 8.36 10.51 2.49
CA ARG A 43 8.48 9.27 3.26
C ARG A 43 7.51 9.21 4.42
N LEU A 44 7.37 10.31 5.16
CA LEU A 44 6.39 10.43 6.26
C LEU A 44 4.96 10.22 5.76
N ALA A 45 4.60 10.84 4.63
CA ALA A 45 3.29 10.66 4.01
C ALA A 45 3.06 9.20 3.57
N GLY A 46 4.09 8.51 3.09
CA GLY A 46 4.05 7.08 2.79
C GLY A 46 3.73 6.23 4.03
N ILE A 47 4.46 6.47 5.13
CA ILE A 47 4.25 5.76 6.42
C ILE A 47 2.83 6.01 6.95
N GLN A 48 2.36 7.25 6.92
CA GLN A 48 1.00 7.61 7.34
C GLN A 48 -0.07 6.95 6.46
N GLY A 49 0.18 6.85 5.15
CA GLY A 49 -0.68 6.13 4.21
C GLY A 49 -0.80 4.64 4.54
N LEU A 50 0.34 3.96 4.74
CA LEU A 50 0.37 2.55 5.16
C LEU A 50 -0.32 2.35 6.52
N GLN A 51 -0.10 3.25 7.48
CA GLN A 51 -0.80 3.22 8.77
C GLN A 51 -2.32 3.34 8.59
N GLY A 52 -2.78 4.20 7.67
CA GLY A 52 -4.19 4.36 7.34
C GLY A 52 -4.80 3.10 6.72
N VAL A 53 -4.05 2.39 5.87
CA VAL A 53 -4.46 1.10 5.30
C VAL A 53 -4.63 0.06 6.40
N VAL A 54 -3.61 -0.13 7.25
CA VAL A 54 -3.63 -1.11 8.36
C VAL A 54 -4.77 -0.84 9.35
N ARG A 55 -5.03 0.42 9.68
CA ARG A 55 -6.13 0.77 10.60
C ARG A 55 -7.51 0.48 10.00
N LYS A 56 -7.69 0.72 8.70
CA LYS A 56 -8.97 0.46 8.01
C LYS A 56 -9.26 -1.03 7.91
N THR A 57 -8.25 -1.85 7.64
CA THR A 57 -8.41 -3.30 7.49
C THR A 57 -8.69 -4.00 8.82
N LEU A 58 -8.26 -3.43 9.95
CA LEU A 58 -8.62 -3.93 11.29
C LEU A 58 -10.06 -3.57 11.72
N SER A 59 -10.69 -2.63 11.03
CA SER A 59 -12.02 -2.11 11.40
C SER A 59 -13.15 -2.80 10.64
N ASP A 60 -12.85 -3.68 9.69
CA ASP A 60 -13.81 -4.11 8.67
C ASP A 60 -13.54 -5.58 8.30
N ASP A 61 -14.26 -6.51 8.93
CA ASP A 61 -14.03 -7.98 8.84
C ASP A 61 -14.34 -8.57 7.44
N LEU A 62 -14.95 -7.78 6.55
CA LEU A 62 -15.28 -8.14 5.17
C LEU A 62 -14.27 -7.62 4.14
N VAL A 63 -13.21 -6.96 4.60
CA VAL A 63 -12.23 -6.28 3.74
C VAL A 63 -11.07 -7.20 3.39
N GLU A 64 -10.50 -6.97 2.21
CA GLU A 64 -9.29 -7.64 1.72
C GLU A 64 -8.21 -7.81 2.80
N ASN A 65 -7.67 -9.02 2.85
CA ASN A 65 -6.62 -9.40 3.77
C ASN A 65 -5.26 -8.80 3.37
N ILE A 66 -4.93 -7.63 3.92
CA ILE A 66 -3.60 -7.04 3.75
C ILE A 66 -2.46 -7.86 4.38
N TRP A 67 -2.77 -8.94 5.10
CA TRP A 67 -1.78 -9.85 5.68
C TRP A 67 -1.25 -10.87 4.66
N GLU A 68 -1.81 -10.92 3.46
CA GLU A 68 -1.27 -11.73 2.37
C GLU A 68 0.09 -11.21 1.90
N SER A 69 0.92 -12.13 1.37
CA SER A 69 2.30 -11.83 0.95
C SER A 69 2.36 -10.70 -0.07
N VAL A 70 1.39 -10.64 -1.00
CA VAL A 70 1.30 -9.59 -2.03
C VAL A 70 1.37 -8.16 -1.46
N HIS A 71 0.83 -7.96 -0.25
CA HIS A 71 0.88 -6.68 0.47
C HIS A 71 2.03 -6.64 1.48
N MET A 72 2.20 -7.69 2.28
CA MET A 72 3.18 -7.70 3.37
C MET A 72 4.63 -7.59 2.88
N ASP A 73 4.93 -8.14 1.70
CA ASP A 73 6.25 -8.03 1.07
C ASP A 73 6.57 -6.59 0.61
N LYS A 74 5.57 -5.72 0.55
CA LYS A 74 5.74 -4.28 0.30
C LYS A 74 5.74 -3.48 1.60
N ILE A 75 4.82 -3.80 2.53
CA ILE A 75 4.61 -3.05 3.78
C ILE A 75 5.84 -3.19 4.71
N VAL A 76 6.27 -4.42 5.00
CA VAL A 76 7.32 -4.67 5.99
C VAL A 76 8.66 -4.04 5.58
N PRO A 77 9.18 -4.25 4.36
CA PRO A 77 10.43 -3.62 3.95
C PRO A 77 10.36 -2.08 3.91
N SER A 78 9.19 -1.52 3.53
CA SER A 78 8.98 -0.06 3.51
C SER A 78 9.14 0.56 4.89
N LEU A 79 8.58 -0.08 5.92
CA LEU A 79 8.70 0.39 7.29
C LEU A 79 10.14 0.23 7.82
N LEU A 80 10.76 -0.93 7.59
CA LEU A 80 12.14 -1.19 8.02
C LEU A 80 13.14 -0.21 7.38
N TYR A 81 12.98 0.11 6.09
CA TYR A 81 13.83 1.07 5.38
C TYR A 81 13.82 2.46 6.02
N ASN A 82 12.68 2.87 6.58
CA ASN A 82 12.53 4.17 7.25
C ASN A 82 12.97 4.15 8.73
N MET A 83 13.12 2.96 9.34
CA MET A 83 13.69 2.81 10.68
C MET A 83 15.22 2.73 10.67
N GLN A 84 15.80 2.09 9.63
CA GLN A 84 17.25 1.90 9.50
C GLN A 84 18.02 3.20 9.17
N ASN A 85 17.36 4.17 8.53
CA ASN A 85 17.98 5.43 8.07
C ASN A 85 17.52 6.66 8.88
N SER A 86 17.27 6.49 10.19
CA SER A 86 16.88 7.60 11.09
C SER A 86 18.06 8.49 11.49
#